data_AF-A0AA85IQ51-F1
#
_entry.id   AF-A0AA85IQ51-F1
#
_cell.length_a   1.000
_cell.length_b   1.000
_cell.length_c   1.000
_cell.angle_alpha   90.00
_cell.angle_beta   90.00
_cell.angle_gamma   90.00
#
_symmetry.space_group_name_H-M   'P 1'
#
loop_
_entity.id
_entity.type
_entity.pdbx_description
1 polymer ?
#
loop_
_entity_poly.entity_id
_entity_poly.type
_entity_poly.pdbx_seq_one_letter_code
_entity_poly.pdbx_strand_id
1 'polypeptide(L)'
;MQGLQAPSRGFCGLIKPGCSGNFRGDSCSSTSSSIREQLANGLLKVELGEYTLSVLCELTNPNDTFEYHVRRFPSKIMPTFCTYKIKNNQVRLRLRKACGSDQWAGVLAVRGLDQS
;
A
#
# COMPACT_ATOMS: atom_id res chain seq x y z
N MET A 1 45.36 12.09 -7.08
CA MET A 1 44.37 13.18 -7.09
C MET A 1 43.01 12.58 -6.74
N GLN A 2 42.49 12.92 -5.56
CA GLN A 2 41.18 12.47 -5.09
C GLN A 2 40.09 13.25 -5.83
N GLY A 3 39.24 12.55 -6.58
CA GLY A 3 38.06 13.14 -7.20
C GLY A 3 36.99 13.36 -6.14
N LEU A 4 36.72 14.62 -5.80
CA LEU A 4 35.57 15.02 -4.98
C LEU A 4 34.29 14.69 -5.76
N GLN A 5 33.63 13.60 -5.38
CA GLN A 5 32.34 13.23 -5.93
C GLN A 5 31.27 14.16 -5.33
N ALA A 6 30.52 14.84 -6.20
CA ALA A 6 29.47 15.76 -5.79
C ALA A 6 28.38 15.02 -4.99
N PRO A 7 27.84 15.63 -3.90
CA PRO A 7 26.72 15.04 -3.18
C PRO A 7 25.46 15.20 -4.04
N SER A 8 24.98 14.11 -4.62
CA SER A 8 23.70 14.08 -5.33
C SER A 8 22.54 14.20 -4.33
N ARG A 9 22.28 15.44 -3.90
CA ARG A 9 21.04 15.83 -3.21
C ARG A 9 19.87 15.69 -4.20
N GLY A 10 19.21 14.55 -4.14
CA GLY A 10 17.84 14.39 -4.61
C GLY A 10 17.10 13.52 -3.60
N PHE A 11 15.83 13.81 -3.33
CA PHE A 11 14.90 12.97 -2.57
C PHE A 11 14.60 11.61 -3.27
N CYS A 12 15.62 11.01 -3.88
CA CYS A 12 15.59 9.78 -4.64
C CYS A 12 16.20 8.68 -3.76
N GLY A 13 15.38 8.09 -2.89
CA GLY A 13 15.88 7.03 -2.03
C GLY A 13 15.00 6.61 -0.87
N LEU A 14 13.91 7.33 -0.56
CA LEU A 14 13.05 7.01 0.60
C LEU A 14 12.49 5.58 0.58
N ILE A 15 12.41 4.96 -0.59
CA ILE A 15 11.92 3.60 -0.78
C ILE A 15 12.86 2.92 -1.78
N LYS A 16 13.43 1.75 -1.43
CA LYS A 16 14.21 0.96 -2.39
C LYS A 16 13.37 0.77 -3.67
N PRO A 17 13.87 1.16 -4.86
CA PRO A 17 13.14 0.92 -6.09
C PRO A 17 13.01 -0.59 -6.29
N GLY A 18 11.78 -1.11 -6.25
CA GLY A 18 11.50 -2.52 -6.55
C GLY A 18 10.78 -3.34 -5.47
N CYS A 19 10.35 -2.76 -4.34
CA CYS A 19 9.51 -3.50 -3.39
C CYS A 19 8.12 -3.76 -3.99
N SER A 20 7.89 -5.01 -4.41
CA SER A 20 6.59 -5.50 -4.87
C SER A 20 6.41 -6.93 -4.44
N GLY A 21 5.19 -7.32 -4.15
CA GLY A 21 4.89 -8.66 -3.72
C GLY A 21 3.41 -8.92 -3.56
N ASN A 22 3.13 -10.09 -3.03
CA ASN A 22 1.78 -10.51 -2.67
C ASN A 22 1.56 -10.20 -1.20
N PHE A 23 0.30 -9.92 -0.86
CA PHE A 23 -0.08 -9.88 0.54
C PHE A 23 -0.04 -11.30 1.12
N ARG A 24 0.51 -11.43 2.33
CA ARG A 24 0.54 -12.71 3.04
C ARG A 24 -0.59 -12.71 4.05
N GLY A 25 -1.42 -13.75 4.00
CA GLY A 25 -2.38 -14.05 5.06
C GLY A 25 -1.71 -14.92 6.12
N ASP A 26 -2.23 -14.88 7.34
CA ASP A 26 -1.89 -15.90 8.33
C ASP A 26 -2.38 -17.26 7.82
N SER A 27 -1.63 -18.32 8.11
CA SER A 27 -1.81 -19.68 7.58
C SER A 27 -3.21 -20.28 7.72
N CYS A 28 -4.07 -19.66 8.54
CA CYS A 28 -5.43 -20.10 8.87
C CYS A 28 -6.53 -19.15 8.37
N SER A 29 -6.20 -18.03 7.71
CA SER A 29 -7.15 -16.98 7.31
C SER A 29 -6.91 -16.52 5.87
N SER A 30 -7.92 -16.70 5.01
CA SER A 30 -7.96 -16.06 3.68
C SER A 30 -8.73 -14.73 3.68
N THR A 31 -9.26 -14.33 4.84
CA THR A 31 -10.17 -13.18 5.00
C THR A 31 -9.43 -11.90 5.34
N SER A 32 -8.15 -12.01 5.70
CA SER A 32 -7.26 -10.89 5.96
C SER A 32 -5.87 -11.17 5.42
N SER A 33 -5.15 -10.12 5.08
CA SER A 33 -3.75 -10.20 4.69
C SER A 33 -3.04 -8.88 4.97
N SER A 34 -1.73 -8.94 5.19
CA SER A 34 -0.96 -7.73 5.47
C SER A 34 0.42 -7.78 4.81
N ILE A 35 1.02 -6.60 4.73
CA ILE A 35 2.42 -6.42 4.39
C ILE A 35 3.05 -5.44 5.37
N ARG A 36 4.35 -5.62 5.57
CA ARG A 36 5.18 -4.70 6.32
C ARG A 36 6.48 -4.51 5.55
N GLU A 37 6.69 -3.31 5.06
CA GLU A 37 7.82 -2.96 4.20
C GLU A 37 8.68 -1.90 4.87
N GLN A 38 9.96 -2.25 5.09
CA GLN A 38 10.93 -1.29 5.58
C GLN A 38 11.32 -0.34 4.45
N LEU A 39 11.01 0.93 4.63
CA LEU A 39 11.44 2.01 3.73
C LEU A 39 12.83 2.49 4.17
N ALA A 40 13.55 3.20 3.30
CA ALA A 40 14.87 3.72 3.63
C ALA A 40 14.81 4.77 4.76
N ASN A 41 13.65 5.41 4.94
CA ASN A 41 13.43 6.46 5.94
C ASN A 41 12.13 6.24 6.72
N GLY A 42 11.75 4.99 6.95
CA GLY A 42 10.49 4.72 7.61
C GLY A 42 9.97 3.30 7.43
N LEU A 43 8.69 3.13 7.69
CA LEU A 43 8.00 1.86 7.68
C LEU A 43 6.63 2.03 7.04
N LEU A 44 6.30 1.14 6.11
CA LEU A 44 4.96 1.01 5.55
C LEU A 44 4.30 -0.26 6.08
N LYS A 45 3.10 -0.13 6.62
CA LYS A 45 2.21 -1.25 6.94
C LYS A 45 0.93 -1.10 6.13
N VAL A 46 0.49 -2.19 5.51
CA VAL A 46 -0.81 -2.22 4.84
C VAL A 46 -1.54 -3.47 5.27
N GLU A 47 -2.78 -3.31 5.67
CA GLU A 47 -3.67 -4.40 6.07
C GLU A 47 -4.91 -4.37 5.19
N LEU A 48 -5.25 -5.53 4.65
CA LEU A 48 -6.42 -5.77 3.83
C LEU A 48 -7.35 -6.73 4.55
N GLY A 49 -8.61 -6.32 4.69
CA GLY A 49 -9.72 -7.22 4.96
C GLY A 49 -10.54 -7.46 3.69
N GLU A 50 -11.53 -8.33 3.78
CA GLU A 50 -12.45 -8.61 2.67
C GLU A 50 -13.18 -7.37 2.16
N TYR A 51 -13.38 -6.36 3.00
CA TYR A 51 -14.06 -5.09 2.66
C TYR A 51 -13.27 -3.86 3.10
N THR A 52 -12.09 -4.01 3.69
CA THR A 52 -11.42 -2.90 4.38
C THR A 52 -9.98 -2.78 3.93
N LEU A 53 -9.46 -1.56 4.05
CA LEU A 53 -8.04 -1.27 3.86
C LEU A 53 -7.59 -0.34 4.99
N SER A 54 -6.44 -0.65 5.56
CA SER A 54 -5.71 0.21 6.47
C SER A 54 -4.30 0.39 5.94
N VAL A 55 -3.83 1.62 5.83
CA VAL A 55 -2.48 1.98 5.42
C VAL A 55 -1.89 2.86 6.50
N LEU A 56 -0.72 2.48 7.00
CA LEU A 56 0.07 3.26 7.93
C LEU A 56 1.47 3.44 7.33
N CYS A 57 1.92 4.68 7.23
CA CYS A 57 3.25 5.03 6.77
C CYS A 57 3.91 5.93 7.82
N GLU A 58 4.91 5.38 8.52
CA GLU A 58 5.68 6.07 9.55
C GLU A 58 7.02 6.49 8.93
N LEU A 59 7.29 7.79 8.83
CA LEU A 59 8.57 8.33 8.37
C LEU A 59 9.43 8.72 9.57
N THR A 60 10.74 8.53 9.46
CA THR A 60 11.68 8.85 10.54
C THR A 60 12.25 10.28 10.42
N ASN A 61 12.35 10.82 9.20
CA ASN A 61 12.84 12.19 8.97
C ASN A 61 12.27 12.82 7.68
N PRO A 62 11.25 13.71 7.73
CA PRO A 62 10.61 14.20 8.94
C PRO A 62 9.91 13.07 9.71
N ASN A 63 9.78 13.24 11.02
CA ASN A 63 9.09 12.30 11.89
C ASN A 63 7.57 12.52 11.75
N ASP A 64 7.00 11.93 10.70
CA ASP A 64 5.60 12.09 10.32
C ASP A 64 4.93 10.72 10.18
N THR A 65 3.68 10.63 10.64
CA THR A 65 2.86 9.44 10.48
C THR A 65 1.68 9.76 9.57
N PHE A 66 1.48 8.94 8.54
CA PHE A 66 0.36 9.03 7.62
C PHE A 66 -0.52 7.79 7.77
N GLU A 67 -1.82 8.03 7.95
CA GLU A 67 -2.83 6.98 8.07
C GLU A 67 -3.89 7.17 7.00
N TYR A 68 -4.32 6.07 6.40
CA TYR A 68 -5.42 6.06 5.45
C TYR A 68 -6.25 4.79 5.61
N HIS A 69 -7.56 4.95 5.74
CA HIS A 69 -8.47 3.86 5.99
C HIS A 69 -9.65 3.88 5.03
N VAL A 70 -9.91 2.76 4.36
CA VAL A 70 -11.17 2.51 3.69
C VAL A 70 -12.03 1.66 4.61
N ARG A 71 -13.11 2.27 5.13
CA ARG A 71 -14.06 1.60 6.03
C ARG A 71 -14.82 0.48 5.35
N ARG A 72 -15.18 0.64 4.06
CA ARG A 72 -15.92 -0.37 3.31
C ARG A 72 -15.75 -0.22 1.80
N PHE A 73 -15.18 -1.23 1.16
CA PHE A 73 -15.18 -1.38 -0.30
C PHE A 73 -16.59 -1.65 -0.82
N PRO A 74 -16.89 -1.28 -2.08
CA PRO A 74 -18.20 -1.54 -2.68
C PRO A 74 -18.56 -3.04 -2.72
N SER A 75 -17.57 -3.92 -2.84
CA SER A 75 -17.77 -5.37 -2.76
C SER A 75 -16.56 -6.07 -2.14
N LYS A 76 -16.69 -7.38 -1.94
CA LYS A 76 -15.65 -8.22 -1.35
C LYS A 76 -14.41 -8.34 -2.25
N ILE A 77 -13.23 -8.27 -1.64
CA ILE A 77 -11.94 -8.63 -2.25
C ILE A 77 -11.43 -9.96 -1.70
N MET A 78 -10.37 -10.49 -2.30
CA MET A 78 -9.62 -11.65 -1.84
C MET A 78 -8.23 -11.17 -1.37
N PRO A 79 -8.06 -10.88 -0.08
CA PRO A 79 -6.86 -10.21 0.44
C PRO A 79 -5.55 -10.92 0.08
N THR A 80 -5.49 -12.25 0.15
CA THR A 80 -4.29 -13.05 -0.16
C THR A 80 -3.88 -13.05 -1.63
N PHE A 81 -4.79 -12.69 -2.53
CA PHE A 81 -4.52 -12.57 -3.98
C PHE A 81 -4.29 -11.13 -4.42
N CYS A 82 -4.29 -10.18 -3.47
CA CYS A 82 -3.93 -8.80 -3.73
C CYS A 82 -2.41 -8.65 -3.83
N THR A 83 -1.98 -7.62 -4.56
CA THR A 83 -0.55 -7.32 -4.73
C THR A 83 -0.29 -5.85 -4.48
N TYR A 84 0.96 -5.53 -4.15
CA TYR A 84 1.42 -4.16 -3.99
C TYR A 84 2.68 -3.92 -4.81
N LYS A 85 2.89 -2.65 -5.14
CA LYS A 85 4.12 -2.16 -5.74
C LYS A 85 4.41 -0.77 -5.23
N ILE A 86 5.63 -0.57 -4.75
CA ILE A 86 6.10 0.74 -4.33
C ILE A 86 7.02 1.31 -5.40
N LYS A 87 6.65 2.45 -5.97
CA LYS A 87 7.41 3.11 -7.04
C LYS A 87 7.18 4.61 -7.01
N ASN A 88 8.23 5.39 -7.20
CA ASN A 88 8.16 6.86 -7.30
C ASN A 88 7.40 7.50 -6.14
N ASN A 89 7.72 7.12 -4.90
CA ASN A 89 7.06 7.60 -3.68
C ASN A 89 5.55 7.33 -3.62
N GLN A 90 5.06 6.33 -4.37
CA GLN A 90 3.67 5.90 -4.35
C GLN A 90 3.57 4.42 -3.97
N VAL A 91 2.61 4.11 -3.11
CA VAL A 91 2.16 2.74 -2.85
C VAL A 91 0.99 2.46 -3.79
N ARG A 92 1.17 1.51 -4.71
CA ARG A 92 0.13 1.08 -5.64
C ARG A 92 -0.37 -0.29 -5.22
N LEU A 93 -1.65 -0.37 -4.88
CA LEU A 93 -2.33 -1.60 -4.52
C LEU A 93 -3.14 -2.10 -5.72
N ARG A 94 -3.02 -3.39 -6.02
CA ARG A 94 -3.89 -4.07 -6.99
C ARG A 94 -4.76 -5.06 -6.22
N LEU A 95 -6.03 -4.68 -6.09
CA LEU A 95 -7.03 -5.45 -5.35
C LEU A 95 -7.66 -6.51 -6.25
N ARG A 96 -7.68 -7.76 -5.78
CA ARG A 96 -8.41 -8.85 -6.45
C ARG A 96 -9.82 -8.90 -5.90
N LYS A 97 -10.81 -8.54 -6.71
CA LYS A 97 -12.24 -8.74 -6.35
C LYS A 97 -12.55 -10.23 -6.19
N ALA A 98 -13.43 -10.57 -5.25
CA ALA A 98 -13.96 -11.92 -5.13
C ALA A 98 -14.90 -12.26 -6.29
N CYS A 99 -15.09 -13.54 -6.57
CA CYS A 99 -16.06 -14.00 -7.58
C CYS A 99 -17.47 -13.49 -7.26
N GLY A 100 -18.21 -13.07 -8.30
CA GLY A 100 -19.55 -12.49 -8.14
C GLY A 100 -19.57 -11.03 -7.66
N SER A 101 -18.43 -10.35 -7.60
CA SER A 101 -18.35 -8.94 -7.19
C SER A 101 -18.78 -7.94 -8.25
N ASP A 102 -19.61 -6.98 -7.84
CA ASP A 102 -20.12 -5.88 -8.65
C ASP A 102 -19.04 -5.02 -9.32
N GLN A 103 -19.44 -4.27 -10.35
CA GLN A 103 -18.57 -3.32 -11.02
C GLN A 103 -18.39 -2.07 -10.14
N TRP A 104 -17.14 -1.71 -9.85
CA TRP A 104 -16.84 -0.55 -9.01
C TRP A 104 -16.78 0.77 -9.78
N ALA A 105 -16.66 0.74 -11.10
CA ALA A 105 -16.40 1.93 -11.92
C ALA A 105 -17.42 3.06 -11.66
N GLY A 106 -18.73 2.73 -11.65
CA GLY A 106 -19.77 3.72 -11.37
C GLY A 106 -19.72 4.24 -9.93
N VAL A 107 -19.52 3.35 -8.95
CA VAL A 107 -19.47 3.72 -7.53
C VAL A 107 -18.26 4.61 -7.23
N LEU A 108 -17.09 4.24 -7.75
CA LEU A 108 -15.85 5.00 -7.58
C LEU A 108 -15.86 6.33 -8.33
N ALA A 109 -16.53 6.41 -9.49
CA ALA A 109 -16.67 7.67 -10.22
C ALA A 109 -17.52 8.70 -9.46
N VAL A 110 -18.48 8.24 -8.67
CA VAL A 110 -19.39 9.12 -7.91
C VAL A 110 -18.85 9.44 -6.52
N ARG A 111 -18.28 8.45 -5.82
CA ARG A 111 -17.94 8.56 -4.38
C ARG A 111 -16.46 8.39 -4.06
N GLY A 112 -15.63 8.03 -5.02
CA GLY A 112 -14.24 7.66 -4.76
C GLY A 112 -14.12 6.46 -3.81
N LEU A 113 -12.95 6.33 -3.17
CA LEU A 113 -12.68 5.33 -2.13
C LEU A 113 -12.94 5.85 -0.71
N ASP A 114 -13.02 7.18 -0.54
CA ASP A 114 -13.36 7.82 0.72
C ASP A 114 -14.87 7.82 0.90
N GLN A 115 -15.36 6.90 1.74
CA GLN A 115 -16.73 6.91 2.24
C GLN A 115 -16.77 7.61 3.60
N SER A 116 -16.33 8.87 3.64
CA SER A 116 -16.56 9.77 4.78
C SER A 116 -18.05 10.05 4.91
#